data_AF-A0A950KKR0-F1
#
_entry.id   AF-A0A950KKR0-F1
#
_cell.length_a   1.000
_cell.length_b   1.000
_cell.length_c   1.000
_cell.angle_alpha   90.00
_cell.angle_beta   90.00
_cell.angle_gamma   90.00
#
_symmetry.space_group_name_H-M   'P 1'
#
loop_
_entity.id
_entity.type
_entity.pdbx_description
1 polymer ?
#
loop_
_entity_poly.entity_id
_entity_poly.type
_entity_poly.pdbx_seq_one_letter_code
_entity_poly.pdbx_strand_id
1 'polypeptide(L)'
;MPTKRAFRPASFSSAATLVELAIVITVLLLLASMVVIGITPYVAYRDGRQAGEALRSVYAAQMNYLSDNPGVDLTSLTPADAATRIVPYLPNGASLPLLPSVNGVTPQILVNRIPPAASLDGINPYDPSGSTTDGLWDIGSY
;
A
#
# COMPACT_ATOMS: atom_id res chain seq x y z
N MET A 1 30.11 -51.79 56.29
CA MET A 1 30.91 -51.47 55.08
C MET A 1 30.09 -50.54 54.19
N PRO A 2 30.46 -49.26 54.02
CA PRO A 2 29.77 -48.36 53.10
C PRO A 2 30.35 -48.47 51.68
N THR A 3 29.49 -48.70 50.69
CA THR A 3 29.87 -48.74 49.27
C THR A 3 29.96 -47.32 48.70
N LYS A 4 31.14 -46.94 48.21
CA LYS A 4 31.35 -45.65 47.51
C LYS A 4 30.51 -45.63 46.22
N ARG A 5 29.57 -44.69 46.11
CA ARG A 5 28.88 -44.41 44.84
C ARG A 5 29.85 -43.68 43.90
N ALA A 6 30.09 -44.26 42.72
CA ALA A 6 30.89 -43.65 41.68
C ALA A 6 30.12 -42.49 41.03
N PHE A 7 30.72 -41.30 41.04
CA PHE A 7 30.22 -40.14 40.31
C PHE A 7 30.50 -40.37 38.82
N ARG A 8 29.45 -40.47 38.01
CA ARG A 8 29.60 -40.54 36.54
C ARG A 8 29.79 -39.12 36.02
N PRO A 9 30.85 -38.83 35.24
CA PRO A 9 30.98 -37.53 34.58
C PRO A 9 29.85 -37.40 33.54
N ALA A 10 29.14 -36.27 33.56
CA ALA A 10 28.16 -35.96 32.52
C ALA A 10 28.90 -35.82 31.18
N SER A 11 28.44 -36.52 30.15
CA SER A 11 28.99 -36.40 28.80
C SER A 11 28.59 -35.07 28.19
N PHE A 12 29.56 -34.29 27.70
CA PHE A 12 29.39 -32.97 27.09
C PHE A 12 28.48 -32.92 25.85
N SER A 13 28.13 -34.07 25.27
CA SER A 13 27.33 -34.19 24.04
C SER A 13 25.92 -33.60 24.19
N SER A 14 25.25 -33.76 25.34
CA SER A 14 23.90 -33.21 25.54
C SER A 14 23.88 -31.70 25.79
N ALA A 15 25.00 -31.11 26.24
CA ALA A 15 25.13 -29.66 26.36
C ALA A 15 25.39 -29.00 25.00
N ALA A 16 26.15 -29.68 24.11
CA ALA A 16 26.38 -29.22 22.74
C ALA A 16 25.08 -29.14 21.92
N THR A 17 24.18 -30.11 22.04
CA THR A 17 22.90 -30.12 21.30
C THR A 17 21.95 -29.01 21.75
N LEU A 18 21.98 -28.62 23.03
CA LEU A 18 21.14 -27.54 23.56
C LEU A 18 21.64 -26.16 23.10
N VAL A 19 22.96 -25.96 23.11
CA VAL A 19 23.58 -24.72 22.60
C VAL A 19 23.37 -24.60 21.09
N GLU A 20 23.55 -25.68 20.33
CA GLU A 20 23.29 -25.71 18.89
C GLU A 20 21.83 -25.35 18.58
N LEU A 21 20.88 -25.97 19.29
CA LEU A 21 19.45 -25.68 19.11
C LEU A 21 19.10 -24.24 19.50
N ALA A 22 19.70 -23.68 20.56
CA ALA A 22 19.52 -22.28 20.92
C ALA A 22 20.05 -21.33 19.83
N ILE A 23 21.24 -21.60 19.28
CA ILE A 23 21.82 -20.82 18.18
C ILE A 23 20.91 -20.89 16.95
N VAL A 24 20.47 -22.08 16.55
CA VAL A 24 19.57 -22.26 15.41
C VAL A 24 18.28 -21.48 15.58
N ILE A 25 17.64 -21.54 16.77
CA ILE A 25 16.42 -20.77 17.04
C ILE A 25 16.69 -19.26 16.94
N THR A 26 17.80 -18.77 17.51
CA THR A 26 18.14 -17.33 17.42
C THR A 26 18.36 -16.87 15.99
N VAL A 27 19.03 -17.69 15.15
CA VAL A 27 19.23 -17.40 13.73
C VAL A 27 17.90 -17.40 12.98
N LEU A 28 17.03 -18.37 13.24
CA LEU A 28 15.70 -18.43 12.63
C LEU A 28 14.85 -17.20 12.98
N LEU A 29 14.87 -16.75 14.24
CA LEU A 29 14.14 -15.55 14.67
C LEU A 29 14.70 -14.28 14.03
N LEU A 30 16.03 -14.17 13.90
CA LEU A 30 16.67 -13.05 13.20
C LEU A 30 16.25 -12.99 11.74
N LEU A 31 16.28 -14.12 11.03
CA LEU A 31 15.88 -14.19 9.62
C LEU A 31 14.39 -13.89 9.46
N ALA A 32 13.53 -14.44 10.32
CA ALA A 32 12.09 -14.16 10.29
C ALA A 32 11.78 -12.67 10.50
N SER A 33 12.51 -12.02 11.41
CA SER A 33 12.33 -10.59 11.71
C SER A 33 12.70 -9.70 10.51
N MET A 34 13.77 -10.04 9.79
CA MET A 34 14.20 -9.30 8.59
C MET A 34 13.14 -9.34 7.47
N VAL A 35 12.48 -10.49 7.29
CA VAL A 35 11.44 -10.65 6.26
C VAL A 35 10.24 -9.74 6.52
N VAL A 36 9.80 -9.62 7.78
CA VAL A 36 8.62 -8.80 8.13
C VAL A 36 8.86 -7.31 7.83
N ILE A 37 10.07 -6.81 8.08
CA ILE A 37 10.43 -5.40 7.83
C ILE A 37 10.46 -5.08 6.32
N GLY A 38 10.75 -6.06 5.47
CA GLY A 38 10.89 -5.86 4.02
C GLY A 38 9.57 -5.75 3.24
N ILE A 39 8.43 -6.13 3.82
CA ILE A 39 7.16 -6.25 3.06
C ILE A 39 6.46 -4.90 2.88
N THR A 40 6.49 -4.02 3.88
CA THR A 40 5.77 -2.74 3.86
C THR A 40 6.16 -1.83 2.68
N PRO A 41 7.45 -1.58 2.35
CA PRO A 41 7.80 -0.73 1.21
C PRO A 41 7.37 -1.34 -0.13
N TYR A 42 7.35 -2.68 -0.23
CA TYR A 42 6.91 -3.35 -1.44
C TYR A 42 5.40 -3.20 -1.67
N VAL A 43 4.60 -3.37 -0.61
CA VAL A 43 3.15 -3.15 -0.66
C VAL A 43 2.84 -1.70 -0.99
N ALA A 44 3.52 -0.75 -0.34
CA ALA A 44 3.39 0.68 -0.61
C ALA A 44 3.68 1.02 -2.08
N TYR A 45 4.75 0.47 -2.65
CA TYR A 45 5.10 0.66 -4.05
C TYR A 45 4.05 0.09 -5.01
N ARG A 46 3.59 -1.14 -4.75
CA ARG A 46 2.53 -1.78 -5.54
C ARG A 46 1.27 -0.94 -5.54
N ASP A 47 0.86 -0.48 -4.36
CA ASP A 47 -0.39 0.24 -4.16
C ASP A 47 -0.30 1.66 -4.76
N GLY A 48 0.80 2.38 -4.54
CA GLY A 48 1.03 3.68 -5.16
C GLY A 48 1.08 3.60 -6.69
N ARG A 49 1.70 2.56 -7.26
CA ARG A 49 1.68 2.33 -8.71
C ARG A 49 0.26 2.10 -9.22
N GLN A 50 -0.52 1.24 -8.56
CA GLN A 50 -1.90 0.96 -8.95
C GLN A 50 -2.78 2.22 -8.85
N ALA A 51 -2.61 3.02 -7.79
CA ALA A 51 -3.29 4.29 -7.63
C ALA A 51 -2.93 5.28 -8.76
N GLY A 52 -1.64 5.41 -9.09
CA GLY A 52 -1.16 6.28 -10.16
C GLY A 52 -1.69 5.87 -11.54
N GLU A 53 -1.77 4.57 -11.84
CA GLU A 53 -2.38 4.06 -13.07
C GLU A 53 -3.88 4.37 -13.14
N ALA A 54 -4.61 4.19 -12.03
CA ALA A 54 -6.02 4.54 -11.92
C ALA A 54 -6.26 6.04 -12.16
N LEU A 55 -5.50 6.91 -11.48
CA LEU A 55 -5.64 8.37 -11.60
C LEU A 55 -5.27 8.87 -13.00
N ARG A 56 -4.26 8.29 -13.65
CA ARG A 56 -3.91 8.58 -15.06
C ARG A 56 -5.04 8.21 -16.01
N SER A 57 -5.69 7.07 -15.80
CA SER A 57 -6.82 6.65 -16.64
C SER A 57 -8.01 7.62 -16.51
N VAL A 58 -8.30 8.08 -15.29
CA VAL A 58 -9.34 9.08 -15.04
C VAL A 58 -8.98 10.43 -15.63
N TYR A 59 -7.71 10.84 -15.53
CA TYR A 59 -7.25 12.08 -16.13
C TYR A 59 -7.44 12.10 -17.64
N ALA A 60 -7.06 11.03 -18.34
CA ALA A 60 -7.31 10.91 -19.78
C ALA A 60 -8.81 10.98 -20.11
N ALA A 61 -9.65 10.29 -19.34
CA ALA A 61 -11.10 10.34 -19.50
C ALA A 61 -11.67 11.75 -19.28
N GLN A 62 -11.18 12.47 -18.27
CA GLN A 62 -11.56 13.87 -18.04
C GLN A 62 -11.16 14.78 -19.20
N MET A 63 -9.95 14.63 -19.74
CA MET A 63 -9.51 15.44 -20.88
C MET A 63 -10.39 15.21 -22.11
N ASN A 64 -10.75 13.96 -22.39
CA ASN A 64 -11.65 13.63 -23.48
C ASN A 64 -13.06 14.22 -23.27
N TYR A 65 -13.61 14.08 -22.05
CA TYR A 65 -14.92 14.66 -21.72
C TYR A 65 -14.94 16.18 -21.86
N LEU A 66 -13.91 16.87 -21.37
CA LEU A 66 -13.82 18.34 -21.44
C LEU A 66 -13.54 18.84 -22.86
N SER A 67 -12.83 18.03 -23.67
CA SER A 67 -12.66 18.30 -25.10
C SER A 67 -14.00 18.28 -25.83
N ASP A 68 -14.87 17.32 -25.51
CA ASP A 68 -16.22 17.22 -26.10
C ASP A 68 -17.19 18.26 -25.51
N ASN A 69 -16.92 18.75 -24.29
CA ASN A 69 -17.80 19.63 -23.52
C ASN A 69 -17.06 20.87 -22.99
N PRO A 70 -16.59 21.78 -23.87
CA PRO A 70 -15.71 22.90 -23.47
C PRO A 70 -16.39 23.95 -22.58
N GLY A 71 -17.73 23.93 -22.47
CA GLY A 71 -18.50 24.84 -21.61
C GLY A 71 -18.72 24.33 -20.18
N VAL A 72 -18.28 23.11 -19.85
CA VAL A 72 -18.47 22.53 -18.52
C VAL A 72 -17.39 23.04 -17.58
N ASP A 73 -17.81 23.61 -16.45
CA ASP A 73 -16.90 23.99 -15.38
C ASP A 73 -16.36 22.73 -14.68
N LEU A 74 -15.04 22.66 -14.56
CA LEU A 74 -14.33 21.61 -13.81
C LEU A 74 -14.82 21.45 -12.38
N THR A 75 -15.10 22.57 -11.71
CA THR A 75 -15.52 22.55 -10.30
C THR A 75 -16.93 21.97 -10.12
N SER A 76 -17.72 21.92 -11.20
CA SER A 76 -19.07 21.35 -11.20
C SER A 76 -19.09 19.82 -11.33
N LEU A 77 -17.95 19.18 -11.61
CA LEU A 77 -17.83 17.74 -11.71
C LEU A 77 -17.77 17.12 -10.30
N THR A 78 -18.91 16.74 -9.75
CA THR A 78 -18.94 16.03 -8.47
C THR A 78 -18.54 14.56 -8.64
N PRO A 79 -18.12 13.88 -7.56
CA PRO A 79 -17.91 12.42 -7.59
C PRO A 79 -19.15 11.63 -8.04
N ALA A 80 -20.35 12.16 -7.78
CA ALA A 80 -21.60 11.55 -8.24
C ALA A 80 -21.81 11.70 -9.76
N ASP A 81 -21.43 12.84 -10.34
CA ASP A 81 -21.50 13.09 -11.77
C ASP A 81 -20.44 12.32 -12.56
N ALA A 82 -19.37 11.88 -11.90
CA ALA A 82 -18.30 11.10 -12.53
C ALA A 82 -18.82 9.82 -13.18
N ALA A 83 -19.80 9.16 -12.55
CA ALA A 83 -20.41 7.92 -13.04
C ALA A 83 -21.14 8.09 -14.39
N THR A 84 -21.62 9.30 -14.70
CA THR A 84 -22.38 9.57 -15.93
C THR A 84 -21.57 10.32 -16.97
N ARG A 85 -20.67 11.22 -16.53
CA ARG A 85 -19.92 12.11 -17.42
C ARG A 85 -18.53 11.59 -17.77
N ILE A 86 -17.83 10.99 -16.81
CA ILE A 86 -16.43 10.57 -16.96
C ILE A 86 -16.31 9.08 -17.29
N VAL A 87 -17.12 8.22 -16.65
CA VAL A 87 -17.07 6.77 -16.86
C VAL A 87 -17.22 6.33 -18.32
N PRO A 88 -18.05 6.97 -19.18
CA PRO A 88 -18.12 6.60 -20.60
C PRO A 88 -16.79 6.76 -21.36
N TYR A 89 -15.90 7.63 -20.87
CA TYR A 89 -14.59 7.91 -21.46
C TYR A 89 -13.46 7.07 -20.85
N LEU A 90 -13.77 6.20 -19.88
CA LEU A 90 -12.80 5.24 -19.33
C LEU A 90 -12.64 4.04 -20.26
N PRO A 91 -11.44 3.41 -20.31
CA PRO A 91 -11.18 2.28 -21.18
C PRO A 91 -12.16 1.10 -21.01
N ASN A 92 -12.62 0.86 -19.78
CA ASN A 92 -13.54 -0.24 -19.45
C ASN A 92 -15.01 0.19 -19.37
N GLY A 93 -15.33 1.49 -19.41
CA GLY A 93 -16.70 2.02 -19.44
C GLY A 93 -17.66 1.63 -18.30
N ALA A 94 -17.22 0.86 -17.30
CA ALA A 94 -18.10 0.24 -16.31
C ALA A 94 -18.24 1.05 -15.00
N SER A 95 -17.13 1.54 -14.46
CA SER A 95 -17.10 2.31 -13.22
C SER A 95 -15.79 3.08 -13.08
N LEU A 96 -15.74 4.05 -12.16
CA LEU A 96 -14.47 4.61 -11.71
C LEU A 96 -13.57 3.49 -11.12
N PRO A 97 -12.26 3.51 -11.40
CA PRO A 97 -11.34 2.56 -10.81
C PRO A 97 -11.25 2.76 -9.30
N LEU A 98 -11.09 1.67 -8.56
CA LEU A 98 -10.91 1.71 -7.11
C LEU A 98 -9.44 1.95 -6.78
N LEU A 99 -9.20 2.88 -5.86
CA LEU A 99 -7.86 3.11 -5.32
C LEU A 99 -7.56 2.08 -4.23
N PRO A 100 -6.29 1.65 -4.06
CA PRO A 100 -5.89 0.80 -2.94
C PRO A 100 -6.23 1.44 -1.59
N SER A 101 -6.61 0.60 -0.63
CA SER A 101 -6.95 1.08 0.70
C SER A 101 -5.71 1.55 1.46
N VAL A 102 -5.85 2.68 2.13
CA VAL A 102 -4.83 3.22 3.04
C VAL A 102 -5.42 3.17 4.45
N ASN A 103 -4.76 2.48 5.37
CA ASN A 103 -5.23 2.31 6.76
C ASN A 103 -6.68 1.79 6.89
N GLY A 104 -7.11 0.92 5.97
CA GLY A 104 -8.46 0.34 5.97
C GLY A 104 -9.56 1.25 5.40
N VAL A 105 -9.20 2.42 4.89
CA VAL A 105 -10.11 3.33 4.17
C VAL A 105 -9.80 3.27 2.68
N THR A 106 -10.82 3.13 1.83
CA THR A 106 -10.66 3.19 0.37
C THR A 106 -10.81 4.64 -0.09
N PRO A 107 -9.76 5.28 -0.62
CA PRO A 107 -9.84 6.66 -1.08
C PRO A 107 -10.80 6.81 -2.26
N GLN A 108 -11.50 7.94 -2.32
CA GLN A 108 -12.33 8.33 -3.45
C GLN A 108 -11.52 9.16 -4.45
N ILE A 109 -11.91 9.12 -5.72
CA ILE A 109 -11.28 9.93 -6.77
C ILE A 109 -12.04 11.25 -6.91
N LEU A 110 -11.33 12.35 -6.68
CA LEU A 110 -11.79 13.71 -6.92
C LEU A 110 -11.63 14.06 -8.40
N VAL A 111 -12.76 14.23 -9.09
CA VAL A 111 -12.83 14.60 -10.51
C VAL A 111 -13.12 16.09 -10.75
N ASN A 112 -13.30 16.87 -9.68
CA ASN A 112 -13.56 18.31 -9.74
C ASN A 112 -12.31 19.15 -9.98
N ARG A 113 -11.20 18.51 -10.36
CA ARG A 113 -9.88 19.12 -10.47
C ARG A 113 -9.01 18.41 -11.50
N ILE A 114 -8.00 19.14 -11.96
CA ILE A 114 -6.95 18.64 -12.85
C ILE A 114 -5.59 18.93 -12.21
N PRO A 115 -4.69 17.93 -12.09
CA PRO A 115 -4.96 16.50 -12.26
C PRO A 115 -5.93 15.97 -11.19
N PRO A 116 -6.71 14.90 -11.47
CA PRO A 116 -7.59 14.29 -10.48
C PRO A 116 -6.77 13.76 -9.30
N ALA A 117 -7.34 13.67 -8.11
CA ALA A 117 -6.59 13.25 -6.92
C ALA A 117 -7.39 12.28 -6.06
N ALA A 118 -6.67 11.51 -5.24
CA ALA A 118 -7.29 10.71 -4.18
C ALA A 118 -7.83 11.62 -3.07
N SER A 119 -8.79 11.15 -2.30
CA SER A 119 -9.31 11.80 -1.11
C SER A 119 -9.82 10.76 -0.11
N LEU A 120 -9.48 10.93 1.17
CA LEU A 120 -9.99 10.08 2.25
C LEU A 120 -11.32 10.59 2.83
N ASP A 121 -11.58 11.89 2.72
CA ASP A 121 -12.76 12.57 3.25
C ASP A 121 -13.75 13.02 2.16
N GLY A 122 -13.44 12.73 0.90
CA GLY A 122 -14.23 13.11 -0.27
C GLY A 122 -14.13 14.59 -0.64
N ILE A 123 -13.30 15.38 0.05
CA ILE A 123 -13.21 16.84 -0.12
C ILE A 123 -11.76 17.24 -0.40
N ASN A 124 -10.85 16.87 0.50
CA ASN A 124 -9.47 17.30 0.46
C ASN A 124 -8.63 16.28 -0.31
N PRO A 125 -7.69 16.75 -1.15
CA PRO A 125 -6.76 15.86 -1.80
C PRO A 125 -5.89 15.17 -0.74
N TYR A 126 -5.80 13.85 -0.87
CA TYR A 126 -5.00 13.00 -0.01
C TYR A 126 -3.70 12.64 -0.72
N ASP A 127 -2.58 12.88 -0.02
CA ASP A 127 -1.27 12.42 -0.42
C ASP A 127 -0.74 11.41 0.61
N PRO A 128 -0.53 10.14 0.22
CA PRO A 128 0.06 9.13 1.09
C PRO A 128 1.50 9.45 1.53
N SER A 129 2.24 10.30 0.80
CA SER A 129 3.65 10.63 1.11
C SER A 129 3.76 11.55 2.34
N GLY A 130 2.68 12.29 2.65
CA GLY A 130 2.66 13.32 3.67
C GLY A 130 3.48 14.57 3.31
N SER A 131 4.09 14.62 2.13
CA SER A 131 4.75 15.81 1.62
C SER A 131 3.71 16.73 0.94
N THR A 132 3.98 18.03 1.00
CA THR A 132 3.15 19.06 0.33
C THR A 132 3.88 19.69 -0.85
N THR A 133 5.10 19.23 -1.11
CA THR A 133 6.04 19.82 -2.08
C THR A 133 6.31 18.93 -3.29
N ASP A 134 5.79 17.71 -3.28
CA ASP A 134 5.87 16.70 -4.34
C ASP A 134 4.54 16.56 -5.08
N GLY A 135 4.48 15.59 -5.99
CA GLY A 135 3.30 15.34 -6.80
C GLY A 135 2.27 14.52 -6.04
N LEU A 136 1.00 14.92 -6.11
CA LEU A 136 -0.17 14.24 -5.52
C LEU A 136 -0.38 12.75 -5.93
N TRP A 137 0.41 12.25 -6.87
CA TRP A 137 0.36 10.87 -7.38
C TRP A 137 1.62 10.08 -7.01
N ASP A 138 2.38 10.54 -6.02
CA ASP A 138 3.58 9.85 -5.56
C ASP A 138 3.25 8.66 -4.67
N ILE A 139 4.21 7.75 -4.61
CA ILE A 139 4.23 6.58 -3.77
C ILE A 139 4.67 7.04 -2.37
N GLY A 140 3.72 7.09 -1.45
CA GLY A 140 3.98 7.47 -0.07
C GLY A 140 4.16 6.29 0.90
N SER A 141 4.37 6.63 2.17
CA SER A 141 4.42 5.65 3.25
C SER A 141 3.00 5.14 3.54
N TYR A 142 2.66 4.00 2.94
CA TYR A 142 1.57 3.16 3.43
C TYR A 142 1.96 2.47 4.74
#